data_AF-A0A952EC75-F1
#
_entry.id   AF-A0A952EC75-F1
#
_cell.length_a   1.000
_cell.length_b   1.000
_cell.length_c   1.000
_cell.angle_alpha   90.00
_cell.angle_beta   90.00
_cell.angle_gamma   90.00
#
_symmetry.space_group_name_H-M   'P 1'
#
loop_
_entity.id
_entity.type
_entity.pdbx_description
1 polymer ?
#
loop_
_entity_poly.entity_id
_entity_poly.type
_entity_poly.pdbx_seq_one_letter_code
_entity_poly.pdbx_strand_id
1 'polypeptide(L)'
;MTDISTFRNRLAELPDLCAAAPEAFGEGVNLLLSCRSRDLRYALAEAETRGIAVRGVGRMHILIEIENALPDKDWVETMGSAIAHYFERIGGTDPQIGIDRNS
;
A
#
# COMPACT_ATOMS: atom_id res chain seq x y z
N MET A 1 -3.90 15.78 5.21
CA MET A 1 -4.23 15.11 3.95
C MET A 1 -2.92 14.81 3.28
N THR A 2 -2.53 13.55 3.27
CA THR A 2 -1.31 13.12 2.59
C THR A 2 -1.56 13.17 1.09
N ASP A 3 -0.59 13.63 0.31
CA ASP A 3 -0.64 13.56 -1.16
C ASP A 3 0.17 12.36 -1.66
N ILE A 4 0.06 12.06 -2.96
CA ILE A 4 0.73 10.90 -3.53
C ILE A 4 2.25 11.02 -3.51
N SER A 5 2.80 12.23 -3.67
CA SER A 5 4.24 12.46 -3.62
C SER A 5 4.82 12.12 -2.25
N THR A 6 4.13 12.54 -1.17
CA THR A 6 4.49 12.20 0.20
C THR A 6 4.42 10.69 0.44
N PHE A 7 3.40 10.03 -0.11
CA PHE A 7 3.29 8.56 -0.03
C PHE A 7 4.41 7.83 -0.78
N ARG A 8 4.79 8.29 -1.97
CA ARG A 8 5.92 7.75 -2.74
C ARG A 8 7.24 7.90 -1.99
N ASN A 9 7.47 9.05 -1.34
CA ASN A 9 8.65 9.24 -0.49
C ASN A 9 8.67 8.25 0.67
N ARG A 10 7.54 8.07 1.36
CA ARG A 10 7.42 7.09 2.45
C ARG A 10 7.60 5.64 1.98
N LEU A 11 7.13 5.29 0.78
CA LEU A 11 7.42 3.98 0.18
C LEU A 11 8.91 3.80 -0.05
N ALA A 12 9.61 4.83 -0.54
CA ALA A 12 11.05 4.80 -0.78
C ALA A 12 11.90 4.66 0.50
N GLU A 13 11.34 5.03 1.66
CA GLU A 13 11.97 4.89 2.98
C GLU A 13 11.79 3.48 3.58
N LEU A 14 10.86 2.66 3.08
CA LEU A 14 10.57 1.33 3.62
C LEU A 14 11.78 0.38 3.67
N PRO A 15 12.70 0.35 2.67
CA PRO A 15 13.87 -0.52 2.73
C PRO A 15 14.81 -0.17 3.88
N ASP A 16 15.01 1.13 4.13
CA ASP A 16 15.86 1.60 5.23
C ASP A 16 15.21 1.31 6.59
N LEU A 17 13.88 1.46 6.70
CA LEU A 17 13.12 1.08 7.89
C LEU A 17 13.19 -0.43 8.14
N CYS A 18 13.06 -1.24 7.09
CA CYS A 18 13.16 -2.69 7.18
C CYS A 18 14.57 -3.14 7.57
N ALA A 19 15.62 -2.46 7.08
CA ALA A 19 16.99 -2.75 7.47
C ALA A 19 17.30 -2.34 8.92
N ALA A 20 16.71 -1.24 9.41
CA ALA A 20 16.92 -0.75 10.76
C ALA A 20 16.16 -1.53 11.83
N ALA A 21 14.99 -2.08 11.49
CA ALA A 21 14.13 -2.84 12.40
C ALA A 21 13.50 -4.05 11.67
N PRO A 22 14.29 -5.09 11.34
CA PRO A 22 13.81 -6.24 10.58
C PRO A 22 12.69 -7.01 11.30
N GLU A 23 12.63 -6.95 12.63
CA GLU A 23 11.55 -7.54 13.45
C GLU A 23 10.19 -6.83 13.28
N ALA A 24 10.18 -5.64 12.66
CA ALA A 24 8.96 -4.92 12.34
C ALA A 24 8.40 -5.31 10.96
N PHE A 25 9.00 -6.27 10.27
CA PHE A 25 8.65 -6.72 8.93
C PHE A 25 8.81 -8.25 8.83
N GLY A 26 8.38 -8.84 7.70
CA GLY A 26 8.47 -10.28 7.50
C GLY A 26 7.42 -11.06 8.31
N GLU A 27 7.78 -12.27 8.75
CA GLU A 27 6.83 -13.27 9.23
C GLU A 27 5.88 -12.75 10.33
N GLY A 28 4.57 -12.92 10.12
CA GLY A 28 3.52 -12.50 11.05
C GLY A 28 3.17 -11.01 11.00
N VAL A 29 3.80 -10.24 10.11
CA VAL A 29 3.57 -8.81 9.95
C VAL A 29 2.94 -8.51 8.59
N ASN A 30 1.87 -7.72 8.62
CA ASN A 30 1.16 -7.25 7.45
C ASN A 30 1.52 -5.79 7.15
N LEU A 31 1.96 -5.53 5.92
CA LEU A 31 2.10 -4.17 5.40
C LEU A 31 0.76 -3.73 4.81
N LEU A 32 0.20 -2.66 5.37
CA LEU A 32 -1.10 -2.11 4.99
C LEU A 32 -0.90 -0.86 4.15
N LEU A 33 -1.42 -0.87 2.91
CA LEU A 33 -1.40 0.26 2.00
C LEU A 33 -2.84 0.65 1.70
N SER A 34 -3.24 1.87 2.04
CA SER A 34 -4.63 2.30 1.90
C SER A 34 -4.74 3.68 1.28
N CYS A 35 -5.89 3.98 0.69
CA CYS A 35 -6.25 5.35 0.33
C CYS A 35 -7.78 5.50 0.28
N ARG A 36 -8.24 6.74 0.24
CA ARG A 36 -9.64 7.08 -0.02
C ARG A 36 -9.92 7.07 -1.51
N SER A 37 -11.04 6.44 -1.90
CA SER A 37 -11.62 6.55 -3.25
C SER A 37 -13.06 7.04 -3.18
N ARG A 38 -13.42 7.93 -4.12
CA ARG A 38 -14.81 8.39 -4.29
C ARG A 38 -15.67 7.38 -5.05
N ASP A 39 -15.05 6.46 -5.79
CA ASP A 39 -15.73 5.39 -6.50
C ASP A 39 -15.05 4.05 -6.19
N LEU A 40 -15.59 3.33 -5.20
CA LEU A 40 -15.09 2.02 -4.81
C LEU A 40 -15.30 0.98 -5.91
N ARG A 41 -16.40 1.05 -6.68
CA ARG A 41 -16.66 0.05 -7.72
C ARG A 41 -15.63 0.15 -8.82
N TYR A 42 -15.33 1.38 -9.25
CA TYR A 42 -14.25 1.64 -10.18
C TYR A 42 -12.92 1.13 -9.62
N ALA A 43 -12.55 1.53 -8.39
CA ALA A 43 -11.27 1.12 -7.79
C ALA A 43 -11.10 -0.40 -7.71
N LEU A 44 -12.13 -1.15 -7.29
CA LEU A 44 -12.09 -2.60 -7.19
C LEU A 44 -11.93 -3.28 -8.56
N ALA A 45 -12.74 -2.90 -9.55
CA ALA A 45 -12.63 -3.44 -10.91
C ALA A 45 -11.25 -3.15 -11.51
N GLU A 46 -10.75 -1.97 -11.20
CA GLU A 46 -9.48 -1.50 -11.69
C GLU A 46 -8.29 -2.25 -11.08
N ALA A 47 -8.37 -2.60 -9.79
CA ALA A 47 -7.39 -3.45 -9.14
C ALA A 47 -7.41 -4.88 -9.69
N GLU A 48 -8.60 -5.44 -9.95
CA GLU A 48 -8.76 -6.77 -10.57
C GLU A 48 -8.05 -6.84 -11.93
N THR A 49 -8.23 -5.83 -12.79
CA THR A 49 -7.55 -5.79 -14.10
C THR A 49 -6.03 -5.76 -14.02
N ARG A 50 -5.47 -5.37 -12.86
CA ARG A 50 -4.04 -5.26 -12.60
C ARG A 50 -3.49 -6.41 -11.75
N GLY A 51 -4.34 -7.36 -11.36
CA GLY A 51 -3.95 -8.42 -10.44
C GLY A 51 -3.56 -7.91 -9.05
N ILE A 52 -4.07 -6.75 -8.62
CA ILE A 52 -3.82 -6.21 -7.30
C ILE A 52 -4.93 -6.69 -6.36
N ALA A 53 -4.56 -7.44 -5.34
CA ALA A 53 -5.50 -7.84 -4.28
C ALA A 53 -5.86 -6.62 -3.43
N VAL A 54 -7.12 -6.19 -3.50
CA VAL A 54 -7.61 -5.02 -2.76
C VAL A 54 -8.95 -5.33 -2.13
N ARG A 55 -9.19 -4.75 -0.95
CA ARG A 55 -10.46 -4.80 -0.22
C ARG A 55 -11.06 -3.41 -0.08
N GLY A 56 -12.36 -3.27 -0.26
CA GLY A 56 -13.09 -2.09 0.15
C GLY A 56 -13.30 -2.07 1.67
N VAL A 57 -12.96 -0.97 2.33
CA VAL A 57 -13.14 -0.76 3.76
C VAL A 57 -14.07 0.44 3.99
N GLY A 58 -15.19 0.18 4.67
CA GLY A 58 -16.23 1.19 4.85
C GLY A 58 -16.80 1.69 3.51
N ARG A 59 -17.15 2.98 3.45
CA ARG A 59 -17.84 3.57 2.29
C ARG A 59 -16.91 4.17 1.22
N MET A 60 -15.66 4.47 1.55
CA MET A 60 -14.77 5.27 0.70
C MET A 60 -13.29 4.93 0.84
N HIS A 61 -12.91 3.81 1.48
CA HIS A 61 -11.50 3.42 1.57
C HIS A 61 -11.27 2.10 0.86
N ILE A 62 -10.07 1.98 0.31
CA ILE A 62 -9.53 0.72 -0.14
C ILE A 62 -8.31 0.36 0.71
N LEU A 63 -8.06 -0.93 0.86
CA LEU A 63 -6.96 -1.49 1.61
C LEU A 63 -6.32 -2.61 0.79
N ILE A 64 -5.01 -2.50 0.60
CA ILE A 64 -4.13 -3.55 0.10
C ILE A 64 -3.34 -4.05 1.31
N GLU A 65 -3.33 -5.36 1.49
CA GLU A 65 -2.69 -6.03 2.60
C GLU A 65 -1.67 -7.00 2.04
N ILE A 66 -0.42 -6.85 2.49
CA ILE A 66 0.71 -7.64 2.01
C ILE A 66 1.28 -8.37 3.20
N GLU A 67 0.97 -9.66 3.28
CA GLU A 67 1.41 -10.55 4.34
C GLU A 67 2.90 -10.82 4.23
N ASN A 68 3.58 -10.85 5.38
CA ASN A 68 4.99 -11.16 5.49
C ASN A 68 5.89 -10.26 4.63
N ALA A 69 5.49 -8.99 4.47
CA ALA A 69 6.17 -8.07 3.57
C ALA A 69 7.61 -7.80 4.03
N LEU A 70 8.55 -7.95 3.09
CA LEU A 70 9.94 -7.52 3.22
C LEU A 70 10.20 -6.45 2.13
N PRO A 71 9.89 -5.18 2.40
CA PRO A 71 9.95 -4.12 1.38
C PRO A 71 11.39 -3.69 1.13
N ASP A 72 12.16 -4.52 0.44
CA ASP A 72 13.48 -4.15 -0.07
C ASP A 72 13.38 -3.19 -1.27
N LYS A 73 14.53 -2.82 -1.84
CA LYS A 73 14.58 -1.88 -2.98
C LYS A 73 13.83 -2.41 -4.20
N ASP A 74 13.98 -3.69 -4.53
CA ASP A 74 13.32 -4.29 -5.70
C ASP A 74 11.80 -4.33 -5.49
N TRP A 75 11.36 -4.67 -4.28
CA TRP A 75 9.95 -4.64 -3.91
C TRP A 75 9.34 -3.25 -4.07
N VAL A 76 10.05 -2.18 -3.66
CA VAL A 76 9.56 -0.80 -3.80
C VAL A 76 9.50 -0.39 -5.27
N GLU A 77 10.52 -0.72 -6.06
CA GLU A 77 10.59 -0.39 -7.49
C GLU A 77 9.54 -1.14 -8.32
N THR A 78 9.12 -2.32 -7.87
CA THR A 78 8.10 -3.15 -8.52
C THR A 78 6.71 -2.97 -7.87
N MET A 79 6.42 -3.71 -6.81
CA MET A 79 5.12 -3.76 -6.14
C MET A 79 4.72 -2.39 -5.56
N GLY A 80 5.63 -1.74 -4.83
CA GLY A 80 5.38 -0.42 -4.24
C GLY A 80 5.01 0.62 -5.30
N SER A 81 5.77 0.66 -6.39
CA SER A 81 5.52 1.53 -7.55
C SER A 81 4.19 1.23 -8.23
N ALA A 82 3.87 -0.06 -8.45
CA ALA A 82 2.61 -0.48 -9.04
C ALA A 82 1.40 -0.05 -8.20
N ILE A 83 1.50 -0.14 -6.87
CA ILE A 83 0.45 0.30 -5.95
C ILE A 83 0.31 1.83 -5.95
N ALA A 84 1.42 2.57 -5.92
CA ALA A 84 1.38 4.02 -6.02
C ALA A 84 0.72 4.50 -7.33
N HIS A 85 1.07 3.89 -8.46
CA HIS A 85 0.44 4.18 -9.75
C HIS A 85 -1.04 3.80 -9.79
N TYR A 86 -1.41 2.70 -9.14
CA TYR A 86 -2.81 2.33 -9.00
C TYR A 86 -3.58 3.39 -8.20
N PHE A 87 -3.06 3.85 -7.06
CA PHE A 87 -3.67 4.91 -6.25
C PHE A 87 -3.84 6.22 -7.04
N GLU A 88 -2.84 6.65 -7.82
CA GLU A 88 -2.96 7.84 -8.67
C GLU A 88 -4.12 7.72 -9.64
N ARG A 89 -4.22 6.57 -10.30
CA ARG A 89 -5.15 6.40 -11.41
C ARG A 89 -6.60 6.28 -10.98
N ILE A 90 -6.85 5.71 -9.80
CA ILE A 90 -8.20 5.72 -9.21
C ILE A 90 -8.58 7.08 -8.61
N GLY A 91 -7.71 8.09 -8.69
CA GLY A 91 -7.90 9.38 -8.02
C GLY A 91 -7.87 9.24 -6.49
N GLY A 92 -7.04 8.32 -6.00
CA GLY A 92 -6.86 8.03 -4.59
C GLY A 92 -6.40 9.26 -3.81
N THR A 93 -7.00 9.49 -2.65
CA THR A 93 -6.68 10.62 -1.78
C THR A 93 -6.30 10.15 -0.39
N ASP A 94 -5.48 10.92 0.32
CA ASP A 94 -4.98 10.57 1.65
C ASP A 94 -4.38 9.16 1.72
N PRO A 95 -3.41 8.80 0.84
CA PRO A 95 -2.76 7.50 0.89
C PRO A 95 -1.94 7.32 2.17
N GLN A 96 -1.96 6.10 2.71
CA GLN A 96 -1.35 5.74 4.00
C GLN A 96 -0.58 4.42 3.89
N ILE A 97 0.45 4.31 4.73
CA ILE A 97 1.23 3.10 4.98
C ILE A 97 1.10 2.79 6.46
N GLY A 98 0.66 1.58 6.80
CA GLY A 98 0.58 1.04 8.14
C GLY A 98 1.30 -0.31 8.24
N ILE A 99 1.69 -0.66 9.45
CA ILE A 99 2.29 -1.96 9.77
C ILE A 99 1.39 -2.57 10.85
N ASP A 100 0.84 -3.75 10.57
CA ASP A 100 0.00 -4.49 11.50
C ASP A 100 0.69 -5.79 11.89
N ARG A 101 0.88 -5.99 13.18
CA ARG A 101 1.47 -7.21 13.73
C ARG A 101 0.28 -8.05 14.16
N ASN A 102 -0.06 -9.09 13.40
CA ASN A 102 -1.16 -10.00 13.75
C ASN A 102 -0.91 -10.55 15.16
N SER A 103 -1.53 -9.91 16.16
CA SER A 103 -1.32 -10.10 17.58
C SER A 103 -2.26 -11.18 18.11
#